data_AF-A0A0M3D851-F1
#
_entry.id   AF-A0A0M3D851-F1
#
_cell.length_a   1.000
_cell.length_b   1.000
_cell.length_c   1.000
_cell.angle_alpha   90.00
_cell.angle_beta   90.00
_cell.angle_gamma   90.00
#
_symmetry.space_group_name_H-M   'P 1'
#
loop_
_entity.id
_entity.type
_entity.pdbx_description
1 polymer ?
#
loop_
_entity_poly.entity_id
_entity_poly.type
_entity_poly.pdbx_seq_one_letter_code
_entity_poly.pdbx_strand_id
1 'polypeptide(L)'
;MKGKIGLVVGLGVGYVLGTRAGRERYEQIKTQWLKVWHLDPVQEQVTKVKGFVGDKAAAVPGALWTGVVKVAKSVSGNGTPGQRLDSAIATGREAAEDLAEATEEAVEAAKATASSSKTSTSASSKPAAKKPAAKKPAAKSATKKSGA
;
A
#
# COMPACT_ATOMS: atom_id res chain seq x y z
N MET A 1 -4.82 8.00 -2.17
CA MET A 1 -5.87 6.97 -1.97
C MET A 1 -5.29 5.62 -1.49
N LYS A 2 -4.19 5.57 -0.72
CA LYS A 2 -3.40 4.33 -0.53
C LYS A 2 -4.02 3.34 0.48
N GLY A 3 -4.77 3.80 1.48
CA GLY A 3 -5.37 2.92 2.50
C GLY A 3 -6.61 2.15 2.06
N LYS A 4 -7.28 2.56 0.97
CA LYS A 4 -8.55 1.95 0.54
C LYS A 4 -8.35 0.57 -0.11
N ILE A 5 -7.17 0.34 -0.68
CA ILE A 5 -6.84 -0.90 -1.40
C ILE A 5 -6.74 -2.08 -0.40
N GLY A 6 -6.09 -1.87 0.75
CA GLY A 6 -6.01 -2.90 1.80
C GLY A 6 -7.39 -3.30 2.34
N LEU A 7 -8.29 -2.33 2.53
CA LEU A 7 -9.66 -2.59 2.98
C LEU A 7 -10.45 -3.44 1.96
N VAL A 8 -10.37 -3.08 0.68
CA VAL A 8 -11.09 -3.82 -0.38
C VAL A 8 -10.55 -5.24 -0.52
N VAL A 9 -9.22 -5.42 -0.45
CA VAL A 9 -8.60 -6.74 -0.50
C VAL A 9 -8.99 -7.58 0.73
N GLY A 10 -8.90 -7.02 1.94
CA GLY A 10 -9.28 -7.72 3.17
C GLY A 10 -10.76 -8.11 3.19
N LEU A 11 -11.65 -7.22 2.74
CA LEU A 11 -13.08 -7.52 2.63
C LEU A 11 -13.38 -8.55 1.54
N GLY A 12 -12.67 -8.51 0.41
CA GLY A 12 -12.80 -9.53 -0.64
C GLY A 12 -12.41 -10.93 -0.15
N VAL A 13 -11.27 -11.05 0.54
CA VAL A 13 -10.82 -12.32 1.13
C VAL A 13 -11.78 -12.79 2.22
N GLY A 14 -12.22 -11.89 3.11
CA GLY A 14 -13.16 -12.20 4.18
C GLY A 14 -14.53 -12.65 3.66
N TYR A 15 -15.00 -12.07 2.56
CA TYR A 15 -16.26 -12.46 1.93
C TYR A 15 -16.18 -13.84 1.28
N VAL A 16 -15.07 -14.18 0.61
CA VAL A 16 -14.87 -15.52 0.03
C VAL A 16 -14.76 -16.60 1.11
N LEU A 17 -14.06 -16.32 2.22
CA LEU A 17 -13.97 -17.26 3.34
C LEU A 17 -15.29 -17.36 4.14
N GLY A 18 -16.02 -16.25 4.32
CA GLY A 18 -17.30 -16.22 5.03
C GLY A 18 -18.45 -16.89 4.26
N THR A 19 -18.39 -16.87 2.93
CA THR A 19 -19.41 -17.50 2.06
C THR A 19 -19.23 -19.01 1.88
N ARG A 20 -18.31 -19.66 2.61
CA ARG A 20 -18.02 -21.10 2.51
C ARG A 20 -19.25 -22.02 2.70
N ALA A 21 -20.35 -21.51 3.25
CA ALA A 21 -21.63 -22.23 3.32
C ALA A 21 -22.42 -22.30 1.98
N GLY A 22 -22.06 -21.50 0.97
CA GLY A 22 -22.72 -21.46 -0.34
C GLY A 22 -21.89 -22.13 -1.45
N ARG A 23 -21.99 -23.46 -1.59
CA ARG A 23 -21.23 -24.23 -2.58
C ARG A 23 -21.39 -23.73 -4.03
N GLU A 24 -22.59 -23.34 -4.43
CA GLU A 24 -22.84 -22.88 -5.81
C GLU A 24 -22.17 -21.53 -6.11
N ARG A 25 -22.13 -20.61 -5.13
CA ARG A 25 -21.54 -19.28 -5.31
C ARG A 25 -20.02 -19.33 -5.25
N TYR A 26 -19.46 -20.22 -4.43
CA TYR A 26 -18.02 -20.43 -4.40
C TYR A 26 -17.47 -20.90 -5.76
N GLU A 27 -18.13 -21.87 -6.40
CA GLU A 27 -17.69 -22.37 -7.72
C GLU A 27 -17.83 -21.33 -8.83
N GLN A 28 -18.88 -20.48 -8.81
CA GLN A 28 -19.02 -19.37 -9.76
C GLN A 28 -17.90 -18.33 -9.59
N ILE A 29 -17.59 -17.95 -8.35
CA ILE A 29 -16.53 -16.96 -8.08
C ILE A 29 -15.16 -17.56 -8.45
N LYS A 30 -14.93 -18.83 -8.12
CA LYS A 30 -13.67 -19.52 -8.42
C LYS A 30 -13.41 -19.63 -9.92
N THR A 31 -14.42 -19.96 -10.71
CA THR A 31 -14.28 -20.05 -12.18
C THR A 31 -14.03 -18.69 -12.82
N GLN A 32 -14.68 -17.63 -12.34
CA GLN A 32 -14.41 -16.26 -12.78
C GLN A 32 -13.02 -15.79 -12.37
N TRP A 33 -12.61 -16.10 -11.13
CA TRP A 33 -11.28 -15.80 -10.63
C TRP A 33 -10.18 -16.50 -11.43
N LEU A 34 -10.35 -17.79 -11.74
CA LEU A 34 -9.41 -18.56 -12.54
C LEU A 34 -9.20 -17.93 -13.92
N LYS A 35 -10.25 -17.42 -14.58
CA LYS A 35 -10.11 -16.73 -15.87
C LYS A 35 -9.26 -15.47 -15.76
N VAL A 36 -9.43 -14.70 -14.67
CA VAL A 36 -8.65 -13.47 -14.43
C VAL A 36 -7.21 -13.80 -14.01
N TRP A 37 -7.00 -14.86 -13.23
CA TRP A 37 -5.69 -15.26 -12.71
C TRP A 37 -4.74 -15.76 -13.80
N HIS A 38 -5.26 -16.37 -14.87
CA HIS A 38 -4.45 -16.87 -15.98
C HIS A 38 -4.00 -15.78 -16.96
N LEU A 39 -4.46 -14.54 -16.81
CA LEU A 39 -4.05 -13.44 -17.67
C LEU A 39 -2.59 -13.02 -17.35
N ASP A 40 -1.78 -12.85 -18.40
CA ASP A 40 -0.39 -12.38 -18.34
C ASP A 40 -0.16 -11.15 -17.42
N PRO A 41 -0.98 -10.07 -17.46
CA PRO A 41 -0.77 -8.92 -16.57
C PRO A 41 -0.88 -9.27 -15.07
N VAL A 42 -1.67 -10.28 -14.71
CA VAL A 42 -1.81 -10.70 -13.31
C VAL A 42 -0.58 -11.50 -12.89
N GLN A 43 -0.07 -12.39 -13.73
CA GLN A 43 1.14 -13.16 -13.44
C GLN A 43 2.39 -12.27 -13.33
N GLU A 44 2.51 -11.25 -14.17
CA GLU A 44 3.60 -10.28 -14.07
C GLU A 44 3.56 -9.50 -12.77
N GLN A 45 2.37 -9.04 -12.35
CA GLN A 45 2.22 -8.30 -11.11
C GLN A 45 2.49 -9.18 -9.89
N VAL A 46 2.00 -10.42 -9.90
CA VAL A 46 2.30 -11.40 -8.86
C VAL A 46 3.79 -11.71 -8.81
N THR A 47 4.46 -11.83 -9.95
CA THR A 47 5.92 -12.07 -10.02
C THR A 47 6.71 -10.88 -9.50
N LYS A 48 6.35 -9.65 -9.89
CA LYS A 48 6.95 -8.42 -9.36
C LYS A 48 6.79 -8.35 -7.84
N VAL A 49 5.56 -8.55 -7.35
CA VAL A 49 5.28 -8.57 -5.91
C VAL A 49 6.02 -9.70 -5.19
N LYS A 50 6.12 -10.90 -5.78
CA LYS A 50 6.87 -12.02 -5.20
C LYS A 50 8.37 -11.72 -5.12
N GLY A 51 8.94 -11.02 -6.08
CA GLY A 51 10.32 -10.51 -6.01
C GLY A 51 10.49 -9.53 -4.85
N PHE A 52 9.68 -8.46 -4.82
CA PHE A 52 9.72 -7.46 -3.75
C PHE A 52 9.44 -8.03 -2.36
N VAL A 53 8.50 -8.96 -2.24
CA VAL A 53 8.19 -9.64 -0.98
C VAL A 53 9.27 -10.64 -0.63
N GLY A 54 9.86 -11.38 -1.56
CA GLY A 54 10.98 -12.28 -1.28
C GLY A 54 12.17 -11.56 -0.65
N ASP A 55 12.53 -10.40 -1.21
CA ASP A 55 13.63 -9.57 -0.70
C ASP A 55 13.32 -8.97 0.68
N LYS A 56 12.05 -8.66 0.96
CA LYS A 56 11.64 -8.08 2.25
C LYS A 56 11.25 -9.11 3.30
N ALA A 57 10.79 -10.30 2.90
CA ALA A 57 10.34 -11.38 3.77
C ALA A 57 11.48 -11.94 4.61
N ALA A 58 12.70 -11.96 4.07
CA ALA A 58 13.91 -12.32 4.82
C ALA A 58 14.25 -11.31 5.93
N ALA A 59 13.75 -10.07 5.85
CA ALA A 59 13.99 -9.01 6.80
C ALA A 59 12.80 -8.75 7.75
N VAL A 60 11.72 -9.55 7.66
CA VAL A 60 10.56 -9.39 8.55
C VAL A 60 10.92 -9.93 9.94
N PRO A 61 10.85 -9.10 11.00
CA PRO A 61 11.07 -9.56 12.35
C PRO A 61 10.04 -10.64 12.73
N GLY A 62 10.48 -11.67 13.46
CA GLY A 62 9.62 -12.77 13.92
C GLY A 62 8.38 -12.29 14.68
N ALA A 63 8.41 -11.11 15.31
CA ALA A 63 7.27 -10.50 15.99
C ALA A 63 6.06 -10.27 15.07
N LEU A 64 6.27 -9.86 13.81
CA LEU A 64 5.17 -9.66 12.85
C LEU A 64 4.52 -11.00 12.49
N TRP A 65 5.32 -12.07 12.38
CA TRP A 65 4.81 -13.42 12.16
C TRP A 65 4.03 -13.95 13.38
N THR A 66 4.55 -13.73 14.59
CA THR A 66 3.89 -14.17 15.83
C THR A 66 2.56 -13.46 16.05
N GLY A 67 2.48 -12.15 15.76
CA GLY A 67 1.24 -11.38 15.84
C GLY A 67 0.15 -11.92 14.90
N VAL A 68 0.53 -12.23 13.65
CA VAL A 68 -0.41 -12.80 12.67
C VAL A 68 -0.89 -14.19 13.08
N VAL A 69 -0.01 -15.07 13.55
CA VAL A 69 -0.39 -16.41 14.04
C VAL A 69 -1.28 -16.32 15.27
N LYS A 70 -1.03 -15.36 16.18
CA LYS A 70 -1.86 -15.14 17.38
C LYS A 70 -3.27 -14.69 17.01
N VAL A 71 -3.43 -13.73 16.10
CA VAL A 71 -4.73 -13.28 15.60
C VAL A 71 -5.50 -14.42 14.92
N ALA A 72 -4.82 -15.19 14.07
CA ALA A 72 -5.43 -16.34 13.39
C ALA A 72 -5.90 -17.41 14.40
N LYS A 73 -5.10 -17.68 15.45
CA LYS A 73 -5.46 -18.63 16.50
C LYS A 73 -6.64 -18.13 17.35
N SER A 74 -6.76 -16.83 17.59
CA SER A 74 -7.92 -16.22 18.28
C SER A 74 -9.21 -16.36 17.46
N VAL A 75 -9.15 -16.21 16.14
CA VAL A 75 -10.31 -16.39 15.25
C VAL A 75 -10.71 -17.87 15.09
N SER A 76 -9.73 -18.78 15.14
CA SER A 76 -9.97 -20.22 14.98
C SER A 76 -10.35 -20.95 16.28
N GLY A 77 -10.33 -20.28 17.44
CA GLY A 77 -10.59 -20.90 18.74
C GLY A 77 -12.01 -21.47 18.89
N ASN A 78 -12.18 -22.50 19.72
CA ASN A 78 -13.45 -23.22 19.96
C ASN A 78 -14.47 -22.42 20.82
N GLY A 79 -14.80 -21.18 20.41
CA GLY A 79 -15.83 -20.36 21.05
C GLY A 79 -17.13 -20.28 20.25
N THR A 80 -18.17 -19.66 20.82
CA THR A 80 -19.36 -19.25 20.05
C THR A 80 -18.99 -18.15 19.04
N PRO A 81 -19.73 -17.96 17.94
CA PRO A 81 -19.44 -16.93 16.94
C PRO A 81 -19.27 -15.52 17.54
N GLY A 82 -20.03 -15.18 18.59
CA GLY A 82 -19.91 -13.89 19.29
C GLY A 82 -18.58 -13.74 20.02
N GLN A 83 -18.17 -14.73 20.81
CA GLN A 83 -16.90 -14.68 21.56
C GLN A 83 -15.67 -14.61 20.66
N ARG A 84 -15.72 -15.27 19.49
CA ARG A 84 -14.64 -15.19 18.49
C ARG A 84 -14.55 -13.79 17.87
N LEU A 85 -15.70 -13.17 17.61
CA LEU A 85 -15.77 -11.81 17.08
C LEU A 85 -15.26 -10.79 18.10
N ASP A 86 -15.67 -10.89 19.36
CA ASP A 86 -15.18 -10.02 20.44
C ASP A 86 -13.67 -10.16 20.65
N SER A 87 -13.16 -11.39 20.65
CA SER A 87 -11.73 -11.66 20.75
C SER A 87 -10.96 -11.07 19.57
N ALA A 88 -11.49 -11.22 18.34
CA ALA A 88 -10.87 -10.67 17.13
C ALA A 88 -10.89 -9.12 17.12
N ILE A 89 -11.95 -8.50 17.63
CA ILE A 89 -12.06 -7.04 17.75
C ILE A 89 -11.08 -6.52 18.81
N ALA A 90 -10.95 -7.18 19.95
CA ALA A 90 -10.00 -6.82 21.00
C ALA A 90 -8.55 -6.91 20.49
N THR A 91 -8.15 -8.05 19.90
CA THR A 91 -6.81 -8.22 19.34
C THR A 91 -6.56 -7.29 18.14
N GLY A 92 -7.60 -6.97 17.37
CA GLY A 92 -7.52 -6.02 16.26
C GLY A 92 -7.28 -4.58 16.71
N ARG A 93 -7.86 -4.16 17.85
CA ARG A 93 -7.57 -2.86 18.46
C ARG A 93 -6.16 -2.79 19.02
N GLU A 94 -5.74 -3.82 19.76
CA GLU A 94 -4.39 -3.92 20.33
C GLU A 94 -3.32 -3.83 19.22
N ALA A 95 -3.46 -4.61 18.14
CA ALA A 95 -2.53 -4.56 17.01
C ALA A 95 -2.58 -3.23 16.22
N ALA A 96 -3.73 -2.54 16.21
CA ALA A 96 -3.85 -1.23 15.58
C ALA A 96 -3.21 -0.12 16.42
N GLU A 97 -3.28 -0.22 17.75
CA GLU A 97 -2.60 0.67 18.70
C GLU A 97 -1.07 0.50 18.62
N ASP A 98 -0.56 -0.74 18.65
CA ASP A 98 0.87 -1.05 18.45
C ASP A 98 1.40 -0.49 17.11
N LEU A 99 0.61 -0.62 16.04
CA LEU A 99 0.99 -0.13 14.73
C LEU A 99 0.91 1.39 14.63
N ALA A 100 -0.05 2.02 15.31
CA ALA A 100 -0.16 3.47 15.38
C ALA A 100 1.03 4.07 16.13
N GLU A 101 1.42 3.49 17.26
CA GLU A 101 2.58 3.90 18.05
C GLU A 101 3.88 3.74 17.25
N ALA A 102 4.11 2.58 16.62
CA ALA A 102 5.27 2.36 15.76
C ALA A 102 5.29 3.28 14.52
N THR A 103 4.11 3.68 14.03
CA THR A 103 3.99 4.63 12.91
C THR A 103 4.30 6.05 13.37
N GLU A 104 3.85 6.45 14.56
CA GLU A 104 4.19 7.75 15.16
C GLU A 104 5.68 7.85 15.47
N GLU A 105 6.30 6.79 16.02
CA GLU A 105 7.75 6.70 16.25
C GLU A 105 8.54 6.79 14.93
N ALA A 106 8.12 6.06 13.89
CA ALA A 106 8.75 6.13 12.57
C ALA A 106 8.56 7.50 11.89
N VAL A 107 7.42 8.16 12.12
CA VAL A 107 7.12 9.51 11.61
C VAL A 107 7.93 10.57 12.35
N GLU A 108 8.08 10.47 13.67
CA GLU A 108 8.96 11.31 14.49
C GLU A 108 10.43 11.13 14.10
N ALA A 109 10.90 9.89 13.97
CA ALA A 109 12.26 9.60 13.49
C ALA A 109 12.51 10.12 12.07
N ALA A 110 11.52 10.00 11.17
CA ALA A 110 11.59 10.58 9.83
C ALA A 110 11.58 12.11 9.85
N LYS A 111 10.82 12.74 10.77
CA LYS A 111 10.75 14.21 10.94
C LYS A 111 12.01 14.79 11.60
N ALA A 112 12.62 14.06 12.54
CA ALA A 112 13.92 14.39 13.13
C ALA A 112 15.06 14.28 12.09
N THR A 113 15.02 13.24 11.26
CA THR A 113 15.98 13.07 10.15
C THR A 113 15.78 14.14 9.06
N ALA A 114 14.53 14.50 8.74
CA ALA A 114 14.21 15.59 7.83
C ALA A 114 14.63 16.98 8.38
N SER A 115 14.57 17.18 9.71
CA SER A 115 15.00 18.43 10.36
C SER A 115 16.52 18.53 10.50
N SER A 116 17.23 17.40 10.66
CA SER A 116 18.70 17.36 10.71
C SER A 116 19.35 17.53 9.32
N SER A 117 18.65 17.18 8.24
CA SER A 117 19.13 17.42 6.86
C SER A 117 19.18 18.90 6.42
N LYS A 118 18.67 19.83 7.24
CA LYS A 118 18.65 21.28 6.92
C LYS A 118 19.85 22.06 7.47
N THR A 119 20.77 21.42 8.22
CA THR A 119 21.89 22.12 8.91
C THR A 119 23.28 21.85 8.31
N SER A 120 23.41 21.01 7.26
CA SER A 120 24.71 20.72 6.63
C SER A 120 24.86 21.19 5.17
N THR A 121 24.15 22.24 4.76
CA THR A 121 24.48 22.97 3.52
C THR A 121 24.34 24.48 3.71
N SER A 122 25.30 25.08 4.43
CA SER A 122 25.63 26.50 4.25
C SER A 122 27.04 26.82 4.72
N ALA A 123 28.05 26.58 3.88
CA ALA A 123 29.22 27.46 3.79
C ALA A 123 29.96 27.22 2.46
N SER A 124 30.14 28.30 1.70
CA SER A 124 30.69 28.42 0.34
C SER A 124 29.70 28.04 -0.76
N SER A 125 29.07 28.95 -1.53
CA SER A 125 29.40 30.33 -1.87
C SER A 125 28.14 31.07 -2.39
N LYS A 126 27.92 32.28 -1.90
CA LYS A 126 26.93 33.30 -2.33
C LYS A 126 27.74 34.57 -2.69
N PRO A 127 27.26 35.62 -3.40
CA PRO A 127 26.17 35.82 -4.39
C PRO A 127 26.61 36.63 -5.65
N ALA A 128 25.74 36.74 -6.68
CA ALA A 128 25.35 38.00 -7.35
C ALA A 128 24.55 37.66 -8.64
N ALA A 129 23.22 37.79 -8.65
CA ALA A 129 22.52 39.00 -9.07
C ALA A 129 22.96 39.55 -10.44
N LYS A 130 22.17 39.25 -11.49
CA LYS A 130 21.79 40.20 -12.56
C LYS A 130 20.74 39.59 -13.50
N LYS A 131 19.47 39.91 -13.22
CA LYS A 131 18.42 40.05 -14.24
C LYS A 131 18.64 41.42 -14.90
N PRO A 132 18.44 41.56 -16.22
CA PRO A 132 17.32 42.41 -16.64
C PRO A 132 16.59 41.92 -17.91
N ALA A 133 15.35 42.40 -18.03
CA ALA A 133 14.59 42.68 -19.27
C ALA A 133 14.31 41.52 -20.24
N ALA A 134 13.06 41.09 -20.39
CA ALA A 134 12.08 41.69 -21.30
C ALA A 134 12.59 41.81 -22.75
N LYS A 135 12.10 40.93 -23.64
CA LYS A 135 11.70 41.26 -25.03
C LYS A 135 11.03 40.08 -25.73
N LYS A 136 9.72 40.24 -25.93
CA LYS A 136 8.94 39.72 -27.06
C LYS A 136 9.46 40.39 -28.35
N PRO A 137 9.46 39.68 -29.48
CA PRO A 137 8.68 40.14 -30.65
C PRO A 137 7.90 38.95 -31.26
N ALA A 138 6.60 39.03 -31.48
CA ALA A 138 5.95 39.63 -32.66
C ALA A 138 6.25 38.87 -33.99
N ALA A 139 5.20 38.19 -34.46
CA ALA A 139 4.76 38.04 -35.86
C ALA A 139 5.70 37.44 -36.93
N LYS A 140 5.25 36.32 -37.52
CA LYS A 140 5.18 36.05 -38.97
C LYS A 140 4.38 34.74 -39.16
N SER A 141 3.08 34.83 -39.47
CA SER A 141 2.52 34.85 -40.82
C SER A 141 2.53 33.49 -41.52
N ALA A 142 1.34 32.88 -41.56
CA ALA A 142 0.73 32.12 -42.66
C ALA A 142 1.64 31.45 -43.70
N THR A 143 1.47 30.14 -43.87
CA THR A 143 1.16 29.62 -45.22
C THR A 143 0.39 28.31 -45.16
N LYS A 144 -0.61 28.30 -46.04
CA LYS A 144 -1.67 27.34 -46.32
C LYS A 144 -1.15 26.30 -47.33
N LYS A 145 -1.44 25.01 -47.14
CA LYS A 145 -1.68 23.98 -48.18
C LYS A 145 -2.11 22.69 -47.46
N SER A 146 -3.41 22.37 -47.44
CA SER A 146 -4.16 21.65 -48.49
C SER A 146 -3.71 20.20 -48.63
N GLY A 147 -4.51 19.28 -48.09
CA GLY A 147 -4.46 17.85 -48.36
C GLY A 147 -5.70 17.18 -47.75
N ALA A 148 -6.60 16.74 -48.64
CA ALA A 148 -7.95 16.17 -48.45
C ALA A 148 -9.09 17.18 -48.22
#